data_AF-A0A429MJW5-F1
#
_entry.id   AF-A0A429MJW5-F1
#
_cell.length_a   1.000
_cell.length_b   1.000
_cell.length_c   1.000
_cell.angle_alpha   90.00
_cell.angle_beta   90.00
_cell.angle_gamma   90.00
#
_symmetry.space_group_name_H-M   'P 1'
#
loop_
_entity.id
_entity.type
_entity.pdbx_description
1 polymer ?
#
loop_
_entity_poly.entity_id
_entity_poly.type
_entity_poly.pdbx_seq_one_letter_code
_entity_poly.pdbx_strand_id
1 'polypeptide(L)'
;MNYRHHFHAGNFADVMKHVLLLQLLNRLNAKDKPYRYIDTHGGAGKYDLSQAPAQKSGEFLTGIHRLVQLSDMEKRQAPEAIQQYLKLVEELRAQEGKGSYPGSPWFALQGMREIDKATIFEMQRDVFQQLRHNIHDKRAGLHERDAYEGLLAVIPPKEKRGLVMIDPPYELERKDFPQLVELLQSAYKK
;
A
#
# COMPACT_ATOMS: atom_id res chain seq x y z
N MET A 1 13.32 -7.04 13.25
CA MET A 1 13.10 -5.95 12.29
C MET A 1 12.64 -4.75 13.10
N ASN A 2 13.41 -3.65 13.08
CA ASN A 2 13.17 -2.45 13.89
C ASN A 2 12.35 -1.40 13.14
N TYR A 3 12.22 -1.55 11.83
CA TYR A 3 11.53 -0.64 10.94
C TYR A 3 10.06 -0.62 11.28
N ARG A 4 9.52 0.59 11.40
CA ARG A 4 8.11 0.85 11.59
C ARG A 4 7.70 1.90 10.57
N HIS A 5 6.81 1.54 9.65
CA HIS A 5 6.37 2.44 8.59
C HIS A 5 5.68 3.71 9.12
N HIS A 6 5.18 3.70 10.36
CA HIS A 6 4.64 4.89 11.05
C HIS A 6 5.61 6.09 11.08
N PHE A 7 6.93 5.89 11.03
CA PHE A 7 7.90 7.00 10.95
C PHE A 7 8.01 7.61 9.55
N HIS A 8 7.64 6.88 8.50
CA HIS A 8 7.85 7.27 7.10
C HIS A 8 6.55 7.50 6.33
N ALA A 9 5.42 7.14 6.93
CA ALA A 9 4.10 7.22 6.34
C ALA A 9 3.82 8.62 5.76
N GLY A 10 3.46 8.66 4.49
CA GLY A 10 3.08 9.90 3.80
C GLY A 10 4.25 10.76 3.32
N ASN A 11 5.49 10.25 3.34
CA ASN A 11 6.61 10.91 2.70
C ASN A 11 6.47 10.93 1.15
N PHE A 12 7.45 11.52 0.46
CA PHE A 12 7.40 11.64 -1.00
C PHE A 12 7.45 10.28 -1.73
N ALA A 13 8.13 9.27 -1.16
CA ALA A 13 8.22 7.94 -1.74
C ALA A 13 6.87 7.22 -1.70
N ASP A 14 6.17 7.33 -0.57
CA ASP A 14 4.80 6.85 -0.41
C ASP A 14 3.84 7.51 -1.41
N VAL A 15 3.93 8.83 -1.58
CA VAL A 15 3.11 9.55 -2.58
C VAL A 15 3.32 8.95 -3.97
N MET A 16 4.58 8.80 -4.41
CA MET A 16 4.90 8.23 -5.73
C MET A 16 4.38 6.79 -5.86
N LYS A 17 4.68 5.94 -4.87
CA LYS A 17 4.28 4.53 -4.83
C LYS A 17 2.77 4.35 -4.90
N HIS A 18 2.02 5.12 -4.10
CA HIS A 18 0.57 5.00 -4.02
C HIS A 18 -0.15 5.58 -5.24
N VAL A 19 0.37 6.66 -5.84
CA VAL A 19 -0.12 7.15 -7.14
C VAL A 19 0.07 6.06 -8.21
N LEU A 20 1.27 5.46 -8.29
CA LEU A 20 1.56 4.39 -9.25
C LEU A 20 0.65 3.17 -9.03
N LEU A 21 0.44 2.75 -7.77
CA LEU A 21 -0.46 1.66 -7.41
C LEU A 21 -1.85 1.86 -8.01
N LEU A 22 -2.46 3.02 -7.77
CA LEU A 22 -3.79 3.33 -8.28
C LEU A 22 -3.85 3.27 -9.81
N GLN A 23 -2.82 3.75 -10.50
CA GLN A 23 -2.78 3.68 -11.97
C GLN A 23 -2.63 2.25 -12.49
N LEU A 24 -1.84 1.41 -11.83
CA LEU A 24 -1.73 -0.02 -12.17
C LEU A 24 -3.07 -0.76 -11.97
N LEU A 25 -3.79 -0.46 -10.88
CA LEU A 25 -5.11 -1.02 -10.62
C LEU A 25 -6.14 -0.55 -11.66
N ASN A 26 -6.17 0.75 -11.99
CA ASN A 26 -7.01 1.28 -13.07
C ASN A 26 -6.74 0.54 -14.40
N ARG A 27 -5.47 0.28 -14.71
CA ARG A 27 -5.09 -0.44 -15.93
C ARG A 27 -5.56 -1.90 -15.93
N LEU A 28 -5.58 -2.55 -14.76
CA LEU A 28 -6.13 -3.90 -14.60
C LEU A 28 -7.66 -3.91 -14.68
N ASN A 29 -8.32 -2.88 -14.17
CA ASN A 29 -9.77 -2.71 -14.21
C ASN A 29 -10.32 -2.58 -15.63
N ALA A 30 -9.50 -2.10 -16.59
CA ALA A 30 -9.87 -1.98 -18.01
C ALA A 30 -10.22 -3.31 -18.70
N LYS A 31 -9.94 -4.45 -18.07
CA LYS A 31 -10.37 -5.78 -18.56
C LYS A 31 -11.41 -6.36 -17.61
N ASP A 32 -12.54 -6.78 -18.19
CA ASP A 32 -13.65 -7.40 -17.47
C ASP A 32 -13.38 -8.87 -17.12
N LYS A 33 -12.31 -9.09 -16.34
CA LYS A 33 -11.96 -10.35 -15.68
C LYS A 33 -11.45 -10.02 -14.29
N PRO A 34 -11.66 -10.85 -13.27
CA PRO A 34 -11.11 -10.59 -11.95
C PRO A 34 -9.57 -10.63 -11.98
N TYR A 35 -8.94 -10.00 -11.01
CA TYR A 35 -7.51 -10.16 -10.71
C TYR A 35 -7.27 -10.26 -9.21
N ARG A 36 -6.05 -10.68 -8.85
CA ARG A 36 -5.58 -10.66 -7.46
C ARG A 36 -4.54 -9.58 -7.23
N TYR A 37 -4.80 -8.68 -6.29
CA TYR A 37 -3.78 -7.83 -5.71
C TYR A 37 -3.05 -8.59 -4.61
N ILE A 38 -1.72 -8.59 -4.64
CA ILE A 38 -0.90 -9.19 -3.59
C ILE A 38 0.02 -8.11 -3.04
N ASP A 39 -0.09 -7.84 -1.75
CA ASP A 39 0.79 -6.93 -1.03
C ASP A 39 1.72 -7.74 -0.13
N THR A 40 3.01 -7.74 -0.44
CA THR A 40 3.99 -8.50 0.34
C THR A 40 4.32 -7.83 1.67
N HIS A 41 4.13 -6.52 1.79
CA HIS A 41 4.54 -5.75 2.97
C HIS A 41 3.44 -4.73 3.28
N GLY A 42 2.28 -5.24 3.71
CA GLY A 42 1.06 -4.44 3.88
C GLY A 42 1.14 -3.38 4.97
N GLY A 43 2.07 -3.51 5.92
CA GLY A 43 2.16 -2.60 7.05
C GLY A 43 0.86 -2.56 7.86
N ALA A 44 0.56 -1.42 8.50
CA ALA A 44 -0.63 -1.26 9.32
C ALA A 44 -1.91 -0.98 8.50
N GLY A 45 -1.82 -0.88 7.18
CA GLY A 45 -2.93 -0.54 6.28
C GLY A 45 -3.35 0.95 6.31
N LYS A 46 -3.39 1.56 7.49
CA LYS A 46 -3.65 3.00 7.73
C LYS A 46 -2.74 3.50 8.85
N TYR A 47 -2.44 4.79 8.82
CA TYR A 47 -1.50 5.45 9.75
C TYR A 47 -2.11 6.76 10.27
N ASP A 48 -1.86 7.07 11.55
CA ASP A 48 -2.22 8.37 12.13
C ASP A 48 -0.96 9.23 12.24
N LEU A 49 -0.84 10.21 11.34
CA LEU A 49 0.29 11.13 11.26
C LEU A 49 0.34 12.11 12.43
N SER A 50 -0.71 12.21 13.26
CA SER A 50 -0.68 13.03 14.47
C SER A 50 0.06 12.37 15.63
N GLN A 51 0.35 11.07 15.53
CA GLN A 51 1.08 10.32 16.56
C GLN A 51 2.56 10.69 16.63
N ALA A 52 3.12 10.57 17.83
CA ALA A 52 4.50 10.96 18.13
C ALA A 52 5.57 10.40 17.17
N PRO A 53 5.51 9.13 16.69
CA PRO A 53 6.47 8.61 15.72
C PRO A 53 6.55 9.43 14.42
N ALA A 54 5.41 9.74 13.79
CA ALA A 54 5.35 10.51 12.55
C ALA A 54 5.77 11.98 12.78
N GLN A 55 5.42 12.54 13.95
CA GLN A 55 5.83 13.89 14.34
C GLN A 55 7.35 14.00 14.56
N LYS A 56 7.98 12.94 15.09
CA LYS A 56 9.42 12.92 15.35
C LYS A 56 10.26 12.94 14.07
N SER A 57 9.84 12.24 13.03
CA SER A 57 10.54 12.24 11.74
C SER A 57 10.17 13.45 10.88
N GLY A 58 8.89 13.83 10.87
CA GLY A 58 8.36 14.94 10.07
C GLY A 58 8.38 14.68 8.55
N GLU A 59 8.66 13.47 8.08
CA GLU A 59 8.84 13.22 6.63
C GLU A 59 7.57 13.52 5.82
N PHE A 60 6.40 13.26 6.38
CA PHE A 60 5.10 13.55 5.77
C PHE A 60 4.91 15.03 5.43
N LEU A 61 5.62 15.94 6.11
CA LEU A 61 5.57 17.39 5.86
C LEU A 61 6.08 17.74 4.47
N THR A 62 6.99 16.93 3.91
CA THR A 62 7.53 17.12 2.55
C THR A 62 6.82 16.27 1.49
N GLY A 63 5.96 15.34 1.92
CA GLY A 63 5.13 14.50 1.04
C GLY A 63 3.67 14.94 1.04
N ILE A 64 2.79 14.11 1.61
CA ILE A 64 1.34 14.31 1.55
C ILE A 64 0.88 15.64 2.12
N HIS A 65 1.56 16.18 3.14
CA HIS A 65 1.16 17.46 3.74
C HIS A 65 1.20 18.61 2.74
N ARG A 66 2.21 18.65 1.85
CA ARG A 66 2.31 19.68 0.81
C ARG A 66 1.15 19.58 -0.18
N LEU A 67 0.77 18.36 -0.55
CA LEU A 67 -0.26 18.15 -1.55
C LEU A 67 -1.67 18.47 -1.04
N VAL A 68 -1.97 18.15 0.22
CA VAL A 68 -3.29 18.45 0.79
C VAL A 68 -3.50 19.94 1.07
N GLN A 69 -2.41 20.70 1.20
CA GLN A 69 -2.40 22.16 1.38
C GLN A 69 -2.55 22.94 0.07
N LEU A 70 -2.45 22.28 -1.09
CA LEU A 70 -2.72 22.92 -2.37
C LEU A 70 -4.13 23.50 -2.38
N SER A 71 -4.31 24.62 -3.07
CA SER A 71 -5.63 25.19 -3.30
C SER A 71 -6.51 24.25 -4.13
N ASP A 72 -7.83 24.39 -4.02
CA ASP A 72 -8.77 23.61 -4.83
C ASP A 72 -8.53 23.78 -6.34
N MET A 73 -8.07 24.96 -6.76
CA MET A 73 -7.72 25.23 -8.15
C MET A 73 -6.52 24.40 -8.61
N GLU A 74 -5.43 24.39 -7.81
CA GLU A 74 -4.24 23.59 -8.11
C GLU A 74 -4.57 22.09 -8.13
N LYS A 75 -5.37 21.62 -7.18
CA LYS A 75 -5.83 20.22 -7.14
C LYS A 75 -6.61 19.84 -8.40
N ARG A 76 -7.52 20.70 -8.87
CA ARG A 76 -8.30 20.47 -10.11
C ARG A 76 -7.46 20.51 -11.38
N GLN A 77 -6.35 21.25 -11.37
CA GLN A 77 -5.42 21.36 -12.51
C GLN A 77 -4.31 20.30 -12.49
N ALA A 78 -4.15 19.56 -11.39
CA ALA A 78 -3.18 18.48 -11.28
C ALA A 78 -3.50 17.34 -12.27
N PRO A 79 -2.52 16.50 -12.65
CA PRO A 79 -2.79 15.31 -13.45
C PRO A 79 -3.86 14.40 -12.83
N GLU A 80 -4.70 13.75 -13.64
CA GLU A 80 -5.81 12.91 -13.16
C GLU A 80 -5.38 11.86 -12.12
N ALA A 81 -4.19 11.28 -12.31
CA ALA A 81 -3.62 10.32 -11.37
C ALA A 81 -3.40 10.90 -9.97
N ILE A 82 -3.00 12.17 -9.89
CA ILE A 82 -2.81 12.91 -8.63
C ILE A 82 -4.17 13.30 -8.04
N GLN A 83 -5.13 13.69 -8.89
CA GLN A 83 -6.50 13.99 -8.44
C GLN A 83 -7.15 12.78 -7.77
N GLN A 84 -7.08 11.61 -8.41
CA GLN A 84 -7.60 10.35 -7.86
C GLN A 84 -6.97 10.01 -6.51
N TYR A 85 -5.64 10.11 -6.43
CA TYR A 85 -4.90 9.89 -5.18
C TYR A 85 -5.34 10.83 -4.06
N LEU A 86 -5.39 12.15 -4.34
CA LEU A 86 -5.75 13.14 -3.33
C LEU A 86 -7.20 13.00 -2.87
N LYS A 87 -8.12 12.70 -3.80
CA LYS A 87 -9.53 12.44 -3.48
C LYS A 87 -9.64 11.32 -2.44
N LEU A 88 -8.96 10.20 -2.65
CA LEU A 88 -8.99 9.06 -1.74
C LEU A 88 -8.36 9.39 -0.37
N VAL A 89 -7.28 10.17 -0.34
CA VAL A 89 -6.69 10.63 0.93
C VAL A 89 -7.65 11.56 1.69
N GLU A 90 -8.30 12.49 1.00
CA GLU A 90 -9.26 13.41 1.58
C GLU A 90 -10.51 12.69 2.09
N GLU A 91 -11.00 11.67 1.36
CA GLU A 91 -12.10 10.81 1.80
C GLU A 91 -11.77 10.08 3.11
N LEU A 92 -10.58 9.49 3.22
CA LEU A 92 -10.15 8.87 4.49
C LEU A 92 -10.08 9.90 5.61
N ARG A 93 -9.49 11.08 5.34
CA ARG A 93 -9.35 12.14 6.35
C ARG A 93 -10.68 12.73 6.80
N ALA A 94 -11.67 12.77 5.92
CA ALA A 94 -13.03 13.17 6.27
C ALA A 94 -13.71 12.15 7.21
N GLN A 95 -13.41 10.86 7.04
CA GLN A 95 -13.97 9.77 7.84
C GLN A 95 -13.26 9.59 9.19
N GLU A 96 -11.93 9.65 9.20
CA GLU A 96 -11.10 9.23 10.34
C GLU A 96 -10.29 10.37 10.97
N GLY A 97 -10.29 11.56 10.37
CA GLY A 97 -9.63 12.75 10.87
C GLY A 97 -8.43 13.21 10.04
N LYS A 98 -8.04 14.48 10.21
CA LYS A 98 -7.01 15.14 9.40
C LYS A 98 -5.62 14.50 9.47
N GLY A 99 -5.34 13.77 10.56
CA GLY A 99 -4.08 13.03 10.76
C GLY A 99 -4.00 11.74 9.94
N SER A 100 -5.11 11.20 9.44
CA SER A 100 -5.11 9.89 8.80
C SER A 100 -4.37 9.89 7.46
N TYR A 101 -3.63 8.80 7.23
CA TYR A 101 -2.95 8.50 5.98
C TYR A 101 -3.16 7.04 5.58
N PRO A 102 -3.68 6.78 4.36
CA PRO A 102 -3.84 5.42 3.85
C PRO A 102 -2.51 4.78 3.43
N GLY A 103 -2.30 3.51 3.76
CA GLY A 103 -1.26 2.66 3.20
C GLY A 103 -1.71 1.90 1.95
N SER A 104 -0.80 1.14 1.33
CA SER A 104 -1.06 0.38 0.11
C SER A 104 -2.24 -0.62 0.21
N PRO A 105 -2.48 -1.34 1.33
CA PRO A 105 -3.67 -2.18 1.44
C PRO A 105 -4.97 -1.40 1.27
N TRP A 106 -5.08 -0.23 1.89
CA TRP A 106 -6.30 0.56 1.83
C TRP A 106 -6.51 1.15 0.44
N PHE A 107 -5.46 1.72 -0.17
CA PHE A 107 -5.51 2.21 -1.54
C PHE A 107 -5.91 1.12 -2.53
N ALA A 108 -5.35 -0.07 -2.39
CA ALA A 108 -5.70 -1.17 -3.26
C ALA A 108 -7.16 -1.58 -3.15
N LEU A 109 -7.71 -1.59 -1.93
CA LEU A 109 -9.12 -1.90 -1.70
C LEU A 109 -10.06 -0.83 -2.28
N GLN A 110 -9.68 0.45 -2.25
CA GLN A 110 -10.46 1.49 -2.93
C GLN A 110 -10.34 1.42 -4.46
N GLY A 111 -9.17 1.02 -4.97
CA GLY A 111 -8.90 0.94 -6.41
C GLY A 111 -9.43 -0.33 -7.10
N MET A 112 -9.70 -1.40 -6.34
CA MET A 112 -10.19 -2.67 -6.88
C MET A 112 -11.71 -2.76 -6.94
N ARG A 113 -12.22 -3.62 -7.83
CA ARG A 113 -13.66 -3.86 -7.99
C ARG A 113 -14.13 -4.96 -7.04
N GLU A 114 -15.44 -5.08 -6.88
CA GLU A 114 -16.07 -6.08 -6.00
C GLU A 114 -15.73 -7.55 -6.34
N ILE A 115 -15.43 -7.83 -7.62
CA ILE A 115 -15.07 -9.17 -8.10
C ILE A 115 -13.60 -9.51 -7.89
N ASP A 116 -12.77 -8.51 -7.60
CA ASP A 116 -11.32 -8.67 -7.40
C ASP A 116 -11.04 -9.12 -5.96
N LYS A 117 -9.83 -9.64 -5.73
CA LYS A 117 -9.41 -10.16 -4.42
C LYS A 117 -8.04 -9.63 -4.04
N ALA A 118 -7.81 -9.51 -2.73
CA ALA A 118 -6.54 -9.07 -2.16
C ALA A 118 -5.93 -10.18 -1.29
N THR A 119 -4.61 -10.30 -1.31
CA THR A 119 -3.84 -11.08 -0.34
C THR A 119 -2.76 -10.16 0.22
N ILE A 120 -2.78 -9.89 1.52
CA ILE A 120 -1.89 -8.93 2.17
C ILE A 120 -1.10 -9.66 3.24
N PHE A 121 0.22 -9.57 3.18
CA PHE A 121 1.15 -10.13 4.15
C PHE A 121 1.69 -9.03 5.06
N GLU A 122 1.85 -9.34 6.34
CA GLU A 122 2.62 -8.54 7.29
C GLU A 122 3.27 -9.51 8.29
N MET A 123 4.57 -9.39 8.51
CA MET A 123 5.33 -10.35 9.33
C MET A 123 5.41 -9.89 10.79
N GLN A 124 5.45 -8.58 11.06
CA GLN A 124 5.52 -8.05 12.41
C GLN A 124 4.16 -8.18 13.09
N ARG A 125 4.06 -9.10 14.06
CA ARG A 125 2.81 -9.42 14.77
C ARG A 125 2.01 -8.21 15.23
N ASP A 126 2.67 -7.22 15.84
CA ASP A 126 1.98 -6.04 16.36
C ASP A 126 1.47 -5.10 15.25
N VAL A 127 2.18 -5.00 14.13
CA VAL A 127 1.71 -4.29 12.92
C VAL A 127 0.58 -5.06 12.26
N PHE A 128 0.67 -6.39 12.20
CA PHE A 128 -0.40 -7.23 11.67
C PHE A 128 -1.70 -7.08 12.48
N GLN A 129 -1.62 -6.95 13.81
CA GLN A 129 -2.83 -6.67 14.60
C GLN A 129 -3.45 -5.31 14.24
N GLN A 130 -2.62 -4.28 13.97
CA GLN A 130 -3.11 -2.99 13.48
C GLN A 130 -3.73 -3.12 12.09
N LEU A 131 -3.09 -3.85 11.17
CA LEU A 131 -3.62 -4.14 9.84
C LEU A 131 -5.01 -4.80 9.92
N ARG A 132 -5.14 -5.83 10.76
CA ARG A 132 -6.39 -6.55 10.99
C ARG A 132 -7.48 -5.66 11.60
N HIS A 133 -7.10 -4.70 12.43
CA HIS A 133 -8.01 -3.71 13.00
C HIS A 133 -8.42 -2.64 11.97
N ASN A 134 -7.49 -2.21 11.11
CA ASN A 134 -7.71 -1.10 10.19
C ASN A 134 -8.42 -1.51 8.89
N ILE A 135 -8.26 -2.77 8.48
CA ILE A 135 -8.76 -3.30 7.21
C ILE A 135 -9.88 -4.31 7.45
N HIS A 136 -11.10 -3.88 7.14
CA HIS A 136 -12.31 -4.69 7.22
C HIS A 136 -12.95 -4.80 5.83
N ASP A 137 -12.44 -5.72 5.01
CA ASP A 137 -12.97 -5.97 3.68
C ASP A 137 -12.94 -7.48 3.36
N LYS A 138 -14.09 -8.04 2.99
CA LYS A 138 -14.26 -9.46 2.62
C LYS A 138 -13.47 -9.87 1.36
N ARG A 139 -12.98 -8.90 0.59
CA ARG A 139 -12.12 -9.12 -0.58
C ARG A 139 -10.67 -9.38 -0.17
N ALA A 140 -10.26 -8.97 1.03
CA ALA A 140 -8.90 -9.09 1.55
C ALA A 140 -8.69 -10.33 2.43
N GLY A 141 -7.72 -11.16 2.06
CA GLY A 141 -7.11 -12.14 2.96
C GLY A 141 -5.86 -11.56 3.61
N LEU A 142 -5.87 -11.42 4.94
CA LEU A 142 -4.74 -10.90 5.72
C LEU A 142 -3.94 -12.06 6.33
N HIS A 143 -2.62 -12.04 6.16
CA HIS A 143 -1.73 -13.11 6.61
C HIS A 143 -0.58 -12.58 7.48
N GLU A 144 -0.50 -13.05 8.73
CA GLU A 144 0.66 -12.84 9.60
C GLU A 144 1.78 -13.80 9.18
N ARG A 145 2.57 -13.42 8.18
CA ARG A 145 3.57 -14.32 7.56
C ARG A 145 4.67 -13.52 6.86
N ASP A 146 5.86 -14.11 6.79
CA ASP A 146 6.93 -13.67 5.90
C ASP A 146 6.47 -13.78 4.42
N ALA A 147 6.62 -12.68 3.69
CA ALA A 147 6.19 -12.59 2.30
C ALA A 147 7.07 -13.38 1.33
N TYR A 148 8.35 -13.59 1.64
CA TYR A 148 9.24 -14.38 0.80
C TYR A 148 8.84 -15.86 0.79
N GLU A 149 8.29 -16.35 1.90
CA GLU A 149 7.64 -17.66 1.98
C GLU A 149 6.21 -17.62 1.41
N GLY A 150 5.42 -16.62 1.82
CA GLY A 150 4.00 -16.52 1.53
C GLY A 150 3.67 -16.30 0.05
N LEU A 151 4.47 -15.50 -0.66
CA LEU A 151 4.20 -15.11 -2.04
C LEU A 151 4.18 -16.31 -2.99
N LEU A 152 5.18 -17.20 -2.88
CA LEU A 152 5.28 -18.37 -3.73
C LEU A 152 4.13 -19.37 -3.51
N ALA A 153 3.46 -19.32 -2.36
CA ALA A 153 2.29 -20.16 -2.08
C ALA A 153 1.00 -19.62 -2.74
N VAL A 154 0.95 -18.35 -3.10
CA VAL A 154 -0.25 -17.69 -3.66
C VAL A 154 -0.11 -17.29 -5.13
N ILE A 155 1.06 -17.56 -5.73
CA ILE A 155 1.32 -17.42 -7.18
C ILE A 155 1.45 -18.81 -7.84
N PRO A 156 0.86 -19.02 -9.04
CA PRO A 156 -0.01 -18.08 -9.75
C PRO A 156 -1.39 -17.96 -9.09
N PRO A 157 -2.02 -16.77 -9.11
CA PRO A 157 -3.35 -16.60 -8.54
C PRO A 157 -4.40 -17.37 -9.37
N LYS A 158 -5.50 -17.77 -8.72
CA LYS A 158 -6.62 -18.49 -9.39
C LYS A 158 -7.20 -17.70 -10.56
N GLU A 159 -7.20 -16.38 -10.45
CA GLU A 159 -7.68 -15.42 -11.45
C GLU A 159 -6.80 -15.37 -12.72
N LYS A 160 -5.56 -15.91 -12.65
CA LYS A 160 -4.54 -15.84 -13.72
C LYS A 160 -4.22 -14.40 -14.17
N ARG A 161 -4.52 -13.44 -13.30
CA ARG A 161 -4.26 -12.01 -13.44
C ARG A 161 -3.96 -11.47 -12.06
N GLY A 162 -2.98 -10.59 -11.96
CA GLY A 162 -2.68 -9.96 -10.68
C GLY A 162 -1.68 -8.84 -10.78
N LEU A 163 -1.55 -8.14 -9.67
CA LEU A 163 -0.50 -7.18 -9.38
C LEU A 163 0.13 -7.60 -8.05
N VAL A 164 1.45 -7.74 -8.03
CA VAL A 164 2.22 -7.99 -6.81
C VAL A 164 2.97 -6.71 -6.46
N MET A 165 2.65 -6.12 -5.31
CA MET A 165 3.41 -5.02 -4.72
C MET A 165 4.51 -5.60 -3.83
N ILE A 166 5.76 -5.24 -4.12
CA ILE A 166 6.92 -5.62 -3.31
C ILE A 166 7.61 -4.38 -2.77
N ASP A 167 7.42 -4.13 -1.47
CA ASP A 167 7.85 -2.91 -0.78
C ASP A 167 8.51 -3.24 0.58
N PRO A 168 9.63 -3.99 0.58
CA PRO A 168 10.32 -4.31 1.82
C PRO A 168 10.96 -3.06 2.44
N PRO A 169 11.25 -3.06 3.75
CA PRO A 169 11.84 -1.91 4.43
C PRO A 169 13.33 -1.69 4.13
N TYR A 170 13.99 -2.67 3.50
CA TYR A 170 15.43 -2.67 3.18
C TYR A 170 16.36 -2.43 4.40
N GLU A 171 15.96 -2.81 5.62
CA GLU A 171 16.79 -2.64 6.82
C GLU A 171 18.14 -3.36 6.75
N LEU A 172 18.18 -4.49 6.02
CA LEU A 172 19.37 -5.31 5.87
C LEU A 172 19.73 -5.39 4.38
N GLU A 173 20.19 -4.27 3.81
CA GLU A 173 20.51 -4.15 2.37
C GLU A 173 21.28 -5.37 1.80
N ARG A 174 22.29 -5.88 2.52
CA ARG A 174 23.10 -7.03 2.08
C ARG A 174 22.31 -8.35 1.95
N LYS A 175 21.14 -8.47 2.55
CA LYS A 175 20.26 -9.65 2.49
C LYS A 175 19.01 -9.38 1.65
N ASP A 176 18.40 -8.21 1.82
CA ASP A 176 17.09 -7.90 1.26
C ASP A 176 17.12 -7.81 -0.28
N PHE A 177 18.18 -7.24 -0.87
CA PHE A 177 18.32 -7.13 -2.33
C PHE A 177 18.51 -8.47 -3.03
N PRO A 178 19.46 -9.35 -2.65
CA PRO A 178 19.57 -10.68 -3.25
C PRO A 178 18.29 -11.51 -3.10
N GLN A 179 17.69 -11.50 -1.91
CA GLN A 179 16.47 -12.27 -1.63
C GLN A 179 15.28 -11.79 -2.49
N LEU A 180 15.19 -10.48 -2.74
CA LEU A 180 14.19 -9.92 -3.64
C LEU A 180 14.38 -10.39 -5.09
N VAL A 181 15.61 -10.41 -5.59
CA VAL A 181 15.91 -10.89 -6.95
C VAL A 181 15.55 -12.36 -7.10
N GLU A 182 15.91 -13.20 -6.14
CA GLU A 182 15.57 -14.63 -6.13
C GLU A 182 14.05 -14.86 -6.09
N LEU A 183 13.34 -14.07 -5.27
CA LEU A 183 11.88 -14.11 -5.19
C LEU A 183 11.24 -13.77 -6.54
N LEU A 184 11.69 -12.69 -7.19
CA LEU A 184 11.19 -12.26 -8.49
C LEU A 184 11.42 -13.32 -9.57
N GLN A 185 12.62 -13.90 -9.62
CA GLN A 185 12.95 -14.98 -10.57
C GLN A 185 12.09 -16.22 -10.32
N SER A 186 11.86 -16.59 -9.06
CA SER A 186 11.05 -17.75 -8.70
C SER A 186 9.57 -17.53 -8.98
N ALA A 187 9.06 -16.33 -8.72
CA ALA A 187 7.68 -15.95 -9.01
C ALA A 187 7.40 -15.90 -10.51
N TYR A 188 8.35 -15.40 -11.32
CA TYR A 188 8.20 -15.33 -12.78
C TYR A 188 8.19 -16.70 -13.47
N LYS A 189 8.85 -17.71 -12.88
CA LYS A 189 8.89 -19.08 -13.41
C LYS A 189 7.59 -19.86 -13.18
N LYS A 190 6.68 -19.36 -12.33
CA LYS A 190 5.41 -20.00 -11.99
C LYS A 190 4.26 -19.49 -12.86
#